data_AF-A0A3B8U7A2-F1
#
_entry.id   AF-A0A3B8U7A2-F1
#
_cell.length_a   1.000
_cell.length_b   1.000
_cell.length_c   1.000
_cell.angle_alpha   90.00
_cell.angle_beta   90.00
_cell.angle_gamma   90.00
#
_symmetry.space_group_name_H-M   'P 1'
#
loop_
_entity.id
_entity.type
_entity.pdbx_description
1 polymer ?
#
loop_
_entity_poly.entity_id
_entity_poly.type
_entity_poly.pdbx_seq_one_letter_code
_entity_poly.pdbx_strand_id
1 'polypeptide(L)'
;MTKWKKFEEDFYVLVEAGYIAVNQGDEDSSLKLFRAAELLNPENSLSKVGFGYVHLHKLELKQACECFQQVLDKEPHNEMATAFLGLCMALSPNLTAKGETLLEKAAHSNDPLIKNLGSSALHFVEEYVKKAPTPMAAQEKTSSSKKPKHK
;
A
#
# COMPACT_ATOMS: atom_id res chain seq x y z
N MET A 1 25.19 -24.55 13.98
CA MET A 1 23.72 -24.43 14.10
C MET A 1 23.42 -23.02 14.60
N THR A 2 22.72 -22.23 13.79
CA THR A 2 22.64 -20.77 13.90
C THR A 2 21.87 -20.35 15.16
N LYS A 3 22.44 -19.41 15.93
CA LYS A 3 21.97 -18.89 17.23
C LYS A 3 20.53 -18.35 17.25
N TRP A 4 19.93 -18.19 16.07
CA TRP A 4 18.65 -17.51 15.82
C TRP A 4 17.43 -18.42 15.89
N LYS A 5 17.61 -19.74 15.82
CA LYS A 5 16.51 -20.72 15.83
C LYS A 5 15.59 -20.65 17.05
N LYS A 6 16.12 -20.15 18.17
CA LYS A 6 15.37 -19.97 19.42
C LYS A 6 14.30 -18.87 19.33
N PHE A 7 14.44 -17.95 18.38
CA PHE A 7 13.60 -16.77 18.24
C PHE A 7 12.71 -16.84 17.00
N GLU A 8 12.56 -18.01 16.36
CA GLU A 8 11.70 -18.14 15.18
C GLU A 8 10.25 -17.73 15.47
N GLU A 9 9.78 -17.91 16.71
CA GLU A 9 8.45 -17.47 17.15
C GLU A 9 8.32 -15.94 17.28
N ASP A 10 9.43 -15.22 17.50
CA ASP A 10 9.44 -13.75 17.60
C ASP A 10 9.24 -13.09 16.23
N PHE A 11 9.39 -13.83 15.14
CA PHE A 11 9.23 -13.31 13.78
C PHE A 11 7.90 -12.56 13.59
N TYR A 12 6.78 -13.21 13.94
CA TYR A 12 5.46 -12.62 13.75
C TYR A 12 5.24 -11.40 14.63
N VAL A 13 5.72 -11.45 15.88
CA VAL A 13 5.63 -10.32 16.82
C VAL A 13 6.42 -9.12 16.32
N LEU A 14 7.63 -9.34 15.75
CA LEU A 14 8.43 -8.26 15.16
C LEU A 14 7.77 -7.65 13.93
N VAL A 15 7.17 -8.48 13.07
CA VAL A 15 6.40 -8.01 11.91
C VAL A 15 5.20 -7.17 12.35
N GLU A 16 4.41 -7.65 13.30
CA GLU A 16 3.24 -6.93 13.83
C GLU A 16 3.64 -5.60 14.47
N ALA A 17 4.69 -5.60 15.30
CA ALA A 17 5.24 -4.37 15.89
C ALA A 17 5.73 -3.40 14.81
N GLY A 18 6.32 -3.91 13.71
CA GLY A 18 6.72 -3.12 12.56
C GLY A 18 5.53 -2.39 11.93
N TYR A 19 4.43 -3.09 11.65
CA TYR A 19 3.21 -2.48 11.12
C TYR A 19 2.61 -1.42 12.07
N ILE A 20 2.62 -1.68 13.38
CA ILE A 20 2.16 -0.71 14.39
C ILE A 20 3.03 0.55 14.35
N ALA A 21 4.35 0.41 14.27
CA ALA A 21 5.27 1.54 14.18
C ALA A 21 5.03 2.38 12.91
N VAL A 22 4.79 1.74 11.76
CA VAL A 22 4.40 2.46 10.53
C VAL A 22 3.14 3.30 10.75
N ASN A 23 2.10 2.70 11.36
CA ASN A 23 0.83 3.40 11.62
C ASN A 23 0.96 4.56 12.62
N GLN A 24 2.03 4.56 13.43
CA GLN A 24 2.38 5.66 14.33
C GLN A 24 3.25 6.73 13.67
N GLY A 25 3.68 6.51 12.42
CA GLY A 25 4.64 7.37 11.71
C GLY A 25 6.08 7.20 12.17
N ASP A 26 6.39 6.16 12.96
CA ASP A 26 7.75 5.85 13.40
C ASP A 26 8.46 4.97 12.36
N GLU A 27 8.92 5.61 11.29
CA GLU A 27 9.62 4.96 10.19
C GLU A 27 10.89 4.23 10.67
N ASP A 28 11.69 4.85 11.53
CA ASP A 28 12.97 4.30 11.98
C ASP A 28 12.77 3.00 12.78
N SER A 29 11.82 2.97 13.72
CA SER A 29 11.48 1.75 14.45
C SER A 29 10.92 0.68 13.51
N SER A 30 10.04 1.06 12.57
CA SER A 30 9.43 0.10 11.64
C SER A 30 10.48 -0.62 10.78
N LEU A 31 11.46 0.12 10.23
CA LEU A 31 12.52 -0.45 9.40
C LEU A 31 13.42 -1.38 10.21
N LYS A 32 13.76 -1.02 11.46
CA LYS A 32 14.56 -1.87 12.36
C LYS A 32 13.83 -3.17 12.70
N LEU A 33 12.52 -3.11 12.95
CA LEU A 33 11.70 -4.26 13.28
C LEU A 33 11.56 -5.22 12.10
N PHE A 34 11.23 -4.71 10.90
CA PHE A 34 11.17 -5.54 9.70
C PHE A 34 12.53 -6.14 9.33
N ARG A 35 13.62 -5.40 9.53
CA ARG A 35 14.98 -5.94 9.32
C ARG A 35 15.32 -7.04 10.31
N ALA A 36 14.93 -6.91 11.58
CA ALA A 36 15.10 -7.97 12.57
C ALA A 36 14.29 -9.21 12.19
N ALA A 37 13.03 -9.04 11.77
CA ALA A 37 12.20 -10.15 11.29
C ALA A 37 12.80 -10.84 10.05
N GLU A 38 13.29 -10.08 9.07
CA GLU A 38 13.99 -10.62 7.90
C GLU A 38 15.23 -11.45 8.28
N LEU A 39 15.99 -11.05 9.30
CA LEU A 39 17.14 -11.82 9.77
C LEU A 39 16.73 -13.16 10.42
N LEU A 40 15.55 -13.23 11.04
CA LEU A 40 15.03 -14.46 11.64
C LEU A 40 14.45 -15.41 10.60
N ASN A 41 13.72 -14.90 9.62
CA ASN A 41 13.13 -15.70 8.55
C ASN A 41 13.27 -15.00 7.17
N PRO A 42 14.43 -15.15 6.50
CA PRO A 42 14.71 -14.47 5.23
C PRO A 42 13.82 -14.92 4.06
N GLU A 43 13.26 -16.12 4.16
CA GLU A 43 12.41 -16.72 3.11
C GLU A 43 10.95 -16.29 3.23
N ASN A 44 10.52 -15.81 4.39
CA ASN A 44 9.15 -15.34 4.58
C ASN A 44 8.97 -13.93 4.00
N SER A 45 7.95 -13.76 3.16
CA SER A 45 7.68 -12.51 2.46
C SER A 45 7.16 -11.37 3.34
N LEU A 46 6.65 -11.64 4.56
CA LEU A 46 5.97 -10.62 5.37
C LEU A 46 6.85 -9.42 5.71
N SER A 47 8.14 -9.61 5.99
CA SER A 47 9.06 -8.49 6.23
C SER A 47 9.24 -7.61 4.99
N LYS A 48 9.26 -8.22 3.79
CA LYS A 48 9.37 -7.49 2.51
C LYS A 48 8.10 -6.75 2.16
N VAL A 49 6.95 -7.34 2.45
CA VAL A 49 5.66 -6.64 2.40
C VAL A 49 5.68 -5.44 3.37
N GLY A 50 6.24 -5.62 4.58
CA GLY A 50 6.45 -4.55 5.55
C GLY A 50 7.26 -3.37 5.00
N PHE A 51 8.39 -3.62 4.32
CA PHE A 51 9.17 -2.55 3.67
C PHE A 51 8.37 -1.83 2.58
N GLY A 52 7.60 -2.56 1.76
CA GLY A 52 6.71 -1.94 0.78
C GLY A 52 5.62 -1.10 1.45
N TYR A 53 5.12 -1.53 2.60
CA TYR A 53 4.12 -0.81 3.39
C TYR A 53 4.63 0.51 3.95
N VAL A 54 5.91 0.57 4.37
CA VAL A 54 6.58 1.83 4.75
C VAL A 54 6.57 2.82 3.59
N HIS A 55 7.00 2.39 2.40
CA HIS A 55 6.99 3.24 1.20
C HIS A 55 5.57 3.70 0.83
N LEU A 56 4.57 2.83 0.94
CA LEU A 56 3.18 3.16 0.68
C LEU A 56 2.66 4.25 1.64
N HIS A 57 2.93 4.15 2.93
CA HIS A 57 2.53 5.17 3.91
C HIS A 57 3.14 6.55 3.64
N LYS A 58 4.33 6.57 3.02
CA LYS A 58 5.00 7.79 2.57
C LYS A 58 4.53 8.27 1.20
N LEU A 59 3.57 7.59 0.57
CA LEU A 59 3.12 7.79 -0.81
C LEU A 59 4.26 7.68 -1.85
N GLU A 60 5.32 6.95 -1.52
CA GLU A 60 6.41 6.59 -2.43
C GLU A 60 5.97 5.42 -3.33
N LEU A 61 4.91 5.64 -4.12
CA LEU A 61 4.15 4.59 -4.81
C LEU A 61 5.00 3.72 -5.74
N LYS A 62 6.04 4.30 -6.38
CA LYS A 62 6.93 3.55 -7.26
C LYS A 62 7.74 2.52 -6.47
N GLN A 63 8.38 2.94 -5.39
CA GLN A 63 9.16 2.06 -4.52
C GLN A 63 8.27 1.01 -3.85
N ALA A 64 7.08 1.40 -3.42
CA ALA A 64 6.10 0.45 -2.87
C ALA A 64 5.72 -0.63 -3.89
N CYS A 65 5.39 -0.24 -5.13
CA CYS A 65 5.12 -1.19 -6.22
C CYS A 65 6.30 -2.14 -6.46
N GLU A 66 7.54 -1.64 -6.49
CA GLU A 66 8.73 -2.47 -6.67
C GLU A 66 8.88 -3.51 -5.55
N CYS A 67 8.65 -3.14 -4.29
CA CYS A 67 8.68 -4.07 -3.16
C CYS A 67 7.62 -5.17 -3.30
N PHE A 68 6.36 -4.81 -3.59
CA PHE A 68 5.28 -5.79 -3.71
C PHE A 68 5.45 -6.69 -4.94
N GLN A 69 5.98 -6.16 -6.05
CA GLN A 69 6.30 -6.95 -7.23
C GLN A 69 7.38 -8.00 -6.93
N GLN A 70 8.44 -7.64 -6.19
CA GLN A 70 9.48 -8.60 -5.78
C GLN A 70 8.93 -9.74 -4.89
N VAL A 71 7.90 -9.47 -4.09
CA VAL A 71 7.19 -10.50 -3.33
C VAL A 71 6.44 -11.42 -4.29
N LEU A 72 5.66 -10.85 -5.22
CA LEU A 72 4.86 -11.62 -6.17
C LEU A 72 5.68 -12.42 -7.18
N ASP A 73 6.89 -11.97 -7.52
CA ASP A 73 7.81 -12.72 -8.39
C ASP A 73 8.24 -14.05 -7.75
N LYS A 74 8.23 -14.12 -6.41
CA LYS A 74 8.55 -15.33 -5.63
C LYS A 74 7.31 -16.09 -5.18
N GLU A 75 6.25 -15.36 -4.82
CA GLU A 75 4.99 -15.88 -4.32
C GLU A 75 3.83 -15.34 -5.16
N PRO A 76 3.57 -15.89 -6.37
CA PRO A 76 2.57 -15.36 -7.30
C PRO A 76 1.12 -15.36 -6.77
N HIS A 77 0.87 -16.11 -5.70
CA HIS A 77 -0.44 -16.23 -5.04
C HIS A 77 -0.53 -15.46 -3.72
N ASN A 78 0.44 -14.59 -3.41
CA ASN A 78 0.40 -13.78 -2.20
C ASN A 78 -0.68 -12.68 -2.33
N GLU A 79 -1.83 -12.92 -1.71
CA GLU A 79 -2.99 -12.03 -1.80
C GLU A 79 -2.74 -10.66 -1.14
N MET A 80 -1.95 -10.62 -0.07
CA MET A 80 -1.59 -9.38 0.63
C MET A 80 -0.74 -8.47 -0.26
N ALA A 81 0.31 -9.01 -0.87
CA ALA A 81 1.14 -8.27 -1.82
C ALA A 81 0.33 -7.84 -3.06
N THR A 82 -0.59 -8.68 -3.55
CA THR A 82 -1.50 -8.34 -4.65
C THR A 82 -2.40 -7.15 -4.29
N ALA A 83 -2.98 -7.16 -3.09
CA ALA A 83 -3.86 -6.09 -2.63
C ALA A 83 -3.11 -4.76 -2.46
N PHE A 84 -1.92 -4.80 -1.85
CA PHE A 84 -1.11 -3.58 -1.69
C PHE A 84 -0.55 -3.05 -3.02
N LEU A 85 -0.14 -3.93 -3.94
CA LEU A 85 0.23 -3.51 -5.30
C LEU A 85 -0.96 -2.86 -6.01
N GLY A 86 -2.15 -3.47 -5.91
CA GLY A 86 -3.39 -2.91 -6.43
C GLY A 86 -3.66 -1.50 -5.88
N LEU A 87 -3.52 -1.31 -4.58
CA LEU A 87 -3.68 0.01 -3.94
C LEU A 87 -2.65 1.02 -4.46
N CYS A 88 -1.37 0.66 -4.54
CA CYS A 88 -0.33 1.56 -5.04
C CYS A 88 -0.57 1.98 -6.50
N MET A 89 -0.96 1.02 -7.34
CA MET A 89 -1.28 1.27 -8.74
C MET A 89 -2.57 2.10 -8.89
N ALA A 90 -3.57 1.86 -8.06
CA ALA A 90 -4.84 2.59 -8.08
C ALA A 90 -4.67 4.07 -7.70
N LEU A 91 -3.72 4.36 -6.81
CA LEU A 91 -3.34 5.73 -6.43
C LEU A 91 -2.41 6.41 -7.45
N SER A 92 -1.86 5.65 -8.41
CA SER A 92 -0.97 6.17 -9.44
C SER A 92 -1.78 6.58 -10.68
N PRO A 93 -1.77 7.85 -11.13
CA PRO A 93 -2.68 8.35 -12.16
C PRO A 93 -2.72 7.52 -13.47
N ASN A 94 -1.57 7.00 -13.89
CA ASN A 94 -1.44 6.24 -15.14
C ASN A 94 -1.71 4.73 -14.99
N LEU A 95 -1.92 4.25 -13.77
CA LEU A 95 -2.10 2.83 -13.45
C LEU A 95 -3.43 2.54 -12.75
N THR A 96 -4.28 3.56 -12.55
CA THR A 96 -5.54 3.49 -11.80
C THR A 96 -6.38 2.25 -12.15
N ALA A 97 -6.71 2.07 -13.43
CA ALA A 97 -7.54 0.94 -13.89
C ALA A 97 -6.89 -0.43 -13.64
N LYS A 98 -5.56 -0.54 -13.78
CA LYS A 98 -4.84 -1.78 -13.48
C LYS A 98 -4.87 -2.08 -11.98
N GLY A 99 -4.73 -1.03 -11.15
CA GLY A 99 -4.87 -1.14 -9.70
C GLY A 99 -6.26 -1.59 -9.28
N GLU A 100 -7.31 -1.01 -9.86
CA GLU A 100 -8.71 -1.42 -9.62
C GLU A 100 -8.90 -2.92 -9.91
N THR A 101 -8.39 -3.46 -11.03
CA THR A 101 -8.48 -4.90 -11.31
C THR A 101 -7.82 -5.78 -10.25
N LEU A 102 -6.71 -5.35 -9.66
CA LEU A 102 -6.07 -6.10 -8.58
C LEU A 102 -6.85 -5.99 -7.26
N LEU A 103 -7.41 -4.81 -6.98
CA LEU A 103 -8.25 -4.59 -5.80
C LEU A 103 -9.59 -5.35 -5.89
N GLU A 104 -10.16 -5.49 -7.10
CA GLU A 104 -11.33 -6.35 -7.35
C GLU A 104 -11.03 -7.80 -7.00
N LYS A 105 -9.86 -8.32 -7.38
CA LYS A 105 -9.43 -9.67 -6.95
C LYS A 105 -9.34 -9.77 -5.43
N ALA A 106 -8.70 -8.77 -4.79
CA ALA A 106 -8.59 -8.74 -3.33
C ALA A 106 -9.97 -8.69 -2.64
N ALA A 107 -10.94 -7.95 -3.18
CA ALA A 107 -12.31 -7.87 -2.66
C ALA A 107 -13.11 -9.19 -2.77
N HIS A 108 -12.60 -10.17 -3.53
CA HIS A 108 -13.16 -11.52 -3.62
C HIS A 108 -12.35 -12.57 -2.82
N SER A 109 -11.33 -12.14 -2.07
CA SER A 109 -10.55 -13.02 -1.20
C SER A 109 -11.43 -13.69 -0.14
N ASN A 110 -11.03 -14.90 0.26
CA ASN A 110 -11.60 -15.60 1.40
C ASN A 110 -11.06 -15.08 2.75
N ASP A 111 -9.91 -14.38 2.73
CA ASP A 111 -9.37 -13.70 3.90
C ASP A 111 -10.15 -12.40 4.16
N PRO A 112 -10.81 -12.26 5.33
CA PRO A 112 -11.62 -11.06 5.62
C PRO A 112 -10.82 -9.75 5.62
N LEU A 113 -9.55 -9.76 6.01
CA LEU A 113 -8.72 -8.56 6.04
C LEU A 113 -8.39 -8.11 4.62
N ILE A 114 -8.00 -9.05 3.75
CA ILE A 114 -7.71 -8.75 2.34
C ILE A 114 -8.97 -8.30 1.61
N LYS A 115 -10.09 -8.97 1.87
CA LYS A 115 -11.41 -8.61 1.33
C LYS A 115 -11.81 -7.19 1.70
N ASN A 116 -11.67 -6.83 2.98
CA ASN A 116 -12.01 -5.51 3.48
C ASN A 116 -11.08 -4.44 2.93
N LEU A 117 -9.77 -4.72 2.84
CA LEU A 117 -8.80 -3.83 2.21
C LEU A 117 -9.17 -3.54 0.75
N GLY A 118 -9.41 -4.60 -0.05
CA GLY A 118 -9.80 -4.46 -1.46
C GLY A 118 -11.07 -3.63 -1.63
N SER A 119 -12.12 -3.98 -0.89
CA SER A 119 -13.41 -3.29 -0.96
C SER A 119 -13.32 -1.81 -0.54
N SER A 120 -12.60 -1.53 0.55
CA SER A 120 -12.43 -0.16 1.05
C SER A 120 -11.57 0.68 0.10
N ALA A 121 -10.52 0.10 -0.46
CA ALA A 121 -9.66 0.77 -1.44
C ALA A 121 -10.42 1.09 -2.72
N LEU A 122 -11.24 0.17 -3.24
CA LEU A 122 -12.10 0.44 -4.41
C LEU A 122 -13.06 1.60 -4.16
N HIS A 123 -13.74 1.59 -3.01
CA HIS A 123 -14.63 2.69 -2.63
C HIS A 123 -13.86 4.03 -2.55
N PHE A 124 -12.67 4.03 -1.94
CA PHE A 124 -11.83 5.22 -1.88
C PHE A 124 -11.43 5.74 -3.27
N VAL A 125 -11.02 4.85 -4.17
CA VAL A 125 -10.61 5.20 -5.53
C VAL A 125 -11.77 5.80 -6.31
N GLU A 126 -12.95 5.21 -6.21
CA GLU A 126 -14.16 5.71 -6.88
C GLU A 126 -14.56 7.09 -6.34
N GLU A 127 -14.60 7.28 -5.02
CA GLU A 127 -15.06 8.53 -4.42
C GLU A 127 -14.04 9.67 -4.48
N TYR A 128 -12.74 9.37 -4.34
CA TYR A 128 -11.72 10.40 -4.11
C TYR A 128 -10.63 10.47 -5.17
N VAL A 129 -10.38 9.40 -5.93
CA VAL A 129 -9.35 9.44 -6.99
C VAL A 129 -9.97 9.80 -8.32
N LYS A 130 -11.08 9.15 -8.70
CA LYS A 130 -11.74 9.34 -10.01
C LYS A 130 -12.65 10.55 -10.06
N LYS A 131 -13.34 10.86 -8.96
CA LYS A 131 -14.23 12.03 -8.85
C LYS A 131 -13.51 13.30 -8.38
N ALA A 132 -12.23 13.22 -7.99
CA ALA A 132 -11.47 14.40 -7.60
C ALA A 132 -11.42 15.40 -8.77
N PRO A 133 -11.80 16.67 -8.55
CA PRO A 133 -11.62 17.68 -9.57
C PRO A 133 -10.13 17.81 -9.89
N THR A 134 -9.78 17.73 -11.17
CA THR A 134 -8.40 18.03 -11.59
C THR A 134 -8.04 19.45 -11.12
N PRO A 135 -6.78 19.72 -10.74
CA PRO A 135 -6.34 21.07 -10.42
C PRO A 135 -6.72 22.09 -11.52
N MET A 136 -6.76 21.62 -12.77
CA MET A 136 -7.19 22.39 -13.94
C MET A 136 -8.69 22.76 -13.89
N ALA A 137 -9.57 21.84 -13.47
CA ALA A 137 -11.00 22.11 -13.30
C ALA A 137 -11.30 23.07 -12.12
N ALA A 138 -10.45 23.08 -11.08
CA ALA A 138 -10.54 24.05 -9.99
C ALA A 138 -10.14 25.47 -10.44
N GLN A 139 -9.17 25.59 -11.35
CA GLN A 139 -8.74 26.88 -11.91
C GLN A 139 -9.80 27.51 -12.83
N GLU A 140 -10.50 26.72 -13.66
CA GLU A 140 -11.57 27.22 -14.53
C GLU A 140 -12.80 27.76 -13.77
N LYS A 141 -13.12 27.16 -12.61
CA LYS A 141 -14.23 27.65 -11.77
C LYS A 141 -13.92 29.01 -11.13
N THR A 142 -12.66 29.34 -10.88
CA THR A 142 -12.28 30.65 -10.31
C THR A 142 -12.22 31.75 -11.37
N SER A 143 -11.82 31.46 -12.61
CA SER A 143 -11.74 32.44 -13.70
C SER A 143 -13.11 32.87 -14.25
N SER A 144 -14.12 32.00 -14.20
CA SER A 144 -15.49 32.33 -14.67
C SER A 144 -16.27 33.26 -13.74
N SER A 145 -15.80 33.51 -12.52
CA SER A 145 -16.46 34.38 -11.52
C SER A 145 -16.17 35.89 -11.69
N LYS A 146 -15.28 36.28 -12.61
CA LYS A 146 -14.92 37.69 -12.89
C LYS A 146 -15.42 38.15 -14.25
N LYS A 147 -16.74 38.32 -14.43
CA LYS A 147 -17.27 39.22 -15.47
C LYS A 147 -17.76 40.51 -14.80
N PRO A 148 -17.18 41.68 -15.12
CA PRO A 148 -17.66 42.95 -14.57
C PRO A 148 -19.02 43.28 -15.17
N LYS A 149 -20.00 43.61 -14.31
CA LYS A 149 -21.27 44.21 -14.73
C LYS A 149 -20.97 45.62 -15.25
N HIS A 150 -20.91 45.79 -16.57
CA HIS A 150 -20.93 47.12 -17.18
C HIS A 150 -22.38 47.61 -17.25
N LYS A 151 -22.62 48.75 -16.58
CA LYS A 151 -23.76 49.65 -16.80
C LYS A 151 -23.45 50.56 -17.98
#